data_AF-A0A351KF17-F1
#
_entry.id   AF-A0A351KF17-F1
#
_cell.length_a   1.000
_cell.length_b   1.000
_cell.length_c   1.000
_cell.angle_alpha   90.00
_cell.angle_beta   90.00
_cell.angle_gamma   90.00
#
_symmetry.space_group_name_H-M   'P 1'
#
loop_
_entity.id
_entity.type
_entity.pdbx_description
1 polymer ?
#
loop_
_entity_poly.entity_id
_entity_poly.type
_entity_poly.pdbx_seq_one_letter_code
_entity_poly.pdbx_strand_id
1 'polypeptide(L)' 'MFDFEEALKKLPDSPGVYIMKNSEGEIIYIGKAVSLKNRVRQYFQNSRKDSPKVAAMVSHIAEFEYIL' A
#
# COMPACT_ATOMS: atom_id res chain seq x y z
N MET A 1 14.72 1.45 -8.21
CA MET A 1 13.34 0.95 -8.37
C MET A 1 12.91 0.40 -7.02
N PHE A 2 11.71 0.75 -6.53
CA PHE A 2 11.23 0.30 -5.23
C PHE A 2 10.95 -1.20 -5.25
N ASP A 3 11.50 -1.95 -4.28
CA ASP A 3 11.29 -3.39 -4.17
C ASP A 3 10.04 -3.68 -3.33
N PHE A 4 8.92 -3.88 -4.01
CA PHE A 4 7.65 -4.17 -3.36
C PHE A 4 7.65 -5.50 -2.61
N GLU A 5 8.33 -6.53 -3.13
CA GLU A 5 8.31 -7.85 -2.49
C GLU A 5 9.01 -7.81 -1.13
N GLU A 6 10.19 -7.19 -1.07
CA GLU A 6 10.94 -7.02 0.18
C GLU A 6 10.22 -6.09 1.15
N ALA A 7 9.64 -4.99 0.67
CA ALA A 7 8.88 -4.06 1.52
C ALA A 7 7.64 -4.74 2.13
N LEU A 8 6.91 -5.54 1.35
CA LEU A 8 5.72 -6.26 1.81
C LEU A 8 6.03 -7.36 2.83
N LYS A 9 7.25 -7.91 2.83
CA LYS A 9 7.72 -8.86 3.86
C LYS A 9 7.97 -8.18 5.21
N LYS A 10 8.40 -6.92 5.19
CA LYS A 10 8.73 -6.12 6.40
C LYS A 10 7.52 -5.49 7.09
N LEU A 11 6.33 -5.56 6.49
CA LEU A 11 5.12 -5.02 7.09
C LEU A 11 4.75 -5.73 8.41
N PRO A 12 4.49 -4.98 9.48
CA PRO A 12 4.13 -5.55 10.77
C PRO A 12 2.67 -6.03 10.77
N ASP A 13 2.40 -7.07 11.55
CA ASP A 13 1.04 -7.53 11.82
C ASP A 13 0.47 -6.78 13.04
N SER A 14 0.35 -5.46 12.89
CA SER A 14 -0.11 -4.55 13.94
C SER A 14 -0.96 -3.42 13.37
N PRO A 15 -1.73 -2.72 14.22
CA PRO A 15 -2.40 -1.50 13.81
C PRO A 15 -1.40 -0.42 13.38
N GLY A 16 -1.84 0.48 12.52
CA GLY A 16 -1.04 1.61 12.08
C GLY A 16 -1.65 2.34 10.89
N VAL A 17 -0.88 3.28 10.35
CA VAL A 17 -1.22 4.09 9.17
C VAL A 17 -0.28 3.73 8.03
N TYR A 18 -0.79 3.61 6.81
CA TYR A 18 0.00 3.41 5.60
C TYR A 18 -0.17 4.60 4.65
N ILE A 19 0.91 4.92 3.94
CA ILE A 19 1.01 6.06 3.04
C ILE A 19 1.48 5.53 1.69
N MET A 20 0.77 5.85 0.61
CA MET A 20 1.14 5.51 -0.76
C MET A 20 1.61 6.76 -1.49
N LYS A 21 2.72 6.65 -2.22
CA LYS A 21 3.29 7.73 -3.01
C LYS A 21 3.35 7.38 -4.50
N ASN A 22 3.25 8.39 -5.36
CA ASN A 22 3.50 8.24 -6.80
C ASN A 22 4.99 8.29 -7.14
N SER A 23 5.32 8.17 -8.43
CA SER A 23 6.70 8.20 -8.92
C SER A 23 7.42 9.52 -8.70
N GLU A 24 6.68 10.61 -8.43
CA GLU A 24 7.22 11.92 -8.11
C GLU A 24 7.44 12.11 -6.59
N GLY A 25 7.09 11.10 -5.79
CA GLY A 25 7.20 11.12 -4.33
C GLY A 25 6.01 11.81 -3.64
N GLU A 26 4.97 12.18 -4.38
CA GLU A 26 3.78 12.83 -3.82
C GLU A 26 2.88 11.80 -3.13
N ILE A 27 2.31 12.18 -1.98
CA ILE A 27 1.36 11.33 -1.25
C ILE A 27 0.02 11.32 -2.01
N ILE A 28 -0.38 10.16 -2.51
CA ILE A 28 -1.65 9.99 -3.24
C ILE A 28 -2.74 9.30 -2.42
N TYR A 29 -2.37 8.63 -1.33
CA TYR A 29 -3.32 7.94 -0.48
C TYR A 29 -2.77 7.72 0.94
N ILE A 30 -3.62 7.92 1.94
CA ILE A 30 -3.35 7.57 3.35
C ILE A 30 -4.50 6.71 3.85
N GLY A 31 -4.19 5.60 4.50
CA GLY A 31 -5.19 4.75 5.14
C GLY A 31 -4.72 4.24 6.50
N LYS A 32 -5.68 3.81 7.33
CA LYS A 32 -5.40 3.11 8.59
C LYS A 32 -5.75 1.64 8.47
N ALA A 33 -5.07 0.79 9.24
CA ALA A 33 -5.31 -0.63 9.27
C ALA A 33 -5.25 -1.17 10.70
N VAL A 34 -5.99 -2.25 10.98
CA VAL A 34 -5.81 -3.07 12.19
C VAL A 34 -4.59 -3.98 12.05
N SER A 35 -4.27 -4.38 10.81
CA SER A 35 -3.05 -5.10 10.45
C SER A 35 -2.51 -4.49 9.17
N LEU A 36 -1.39 -3.78 9.28
CA LEU A 36 -0.69 -3.17 8.13
C LEU A 36 -0.30 -4.25 7.11
N LYS A 37 0.23 -5.39 7.57
CA LYS A 37 0.56 -6.55 6.75
C LYS A 37 -0.61 -7.00 5.87
N ASN A 38 -1.79 -7.22 6.44
CA ASN A 38 -2.94 -7.71 5.69
C ASN A 38 -3.50 -6.64 4.75
N ARG A 39 -3.60 -5.39 5.23
CA ARG A 39 -4.23 -4.32 4.48
C ARG A 39 -3.43 -3.87 3.27
N VAL A 40 -2.12 -3.68 3.43
CA VAL A 40 -1.26 -3.18 2.35
C VAL A 40 -1.06 -4.26 1.28
N ARG A 41 -0.85 -5.53 1.68
CA ARG A 41 -0.74 -6.66 0.74
C ARG A 41 -1.97 -6.82 -0.15
N GLN A 42 -3.15 -6.46 0.34
CA GLN A 42 -4.39 -6.58 -0.43
C GLN A 42 -4.33 -5.81 -1.76
N TYR A 43 -3.68 -4.65 -1.80
CA TYR A 43 -3.59 -3.81 -3.01
C TYR A 43 -2.73 -4.43 -4.12
N PHE A 44 -1.85 -5.38 -3.79
CA PHE A 44 -0.90 -5.99 -4.73
C PHE A 44 -1.26 -7.44 -5.07
N GLN A 45 -2.44 -7.91 -4.66
CA GLN A 45 -2.95 -9.24 -4.98
C GLN A 45 -3.92 -9.18 -6.16
N ASN A 46 -3.64 -9.93 -7.23
CA ASN A 46 -4.42 -9.96 -8.48
C ASN A 46 -5.87 -10.50 -8.36
N SER A 47 -6.31 -10.92 -7.17
CA SER A 47 -7.53 -11.72 -6.99
C SER A 47 -8.77 -10.94 -6.51
N ARG A 48 -8.69 -9.62 -6.30
CA ARG A 48 -9.84 -8.82 -5.80
C ARG A 48 -10.38 -7.86 -6.85
N LYS A 49 -11.71 -7.81 -6.95
CA LYS A 49 -12.46 -6.74 -7.63
C LYS A 49 -12.37 -5.48 -6.78
N ASP A 50 -11.25 -4.79 -6.88
CA ASP A 50 -11.13 -3.46 -6.33
C ASP A 50 -12.07 -2.51 -7.07
N SER A 51 -12.58 -1.49 -6.36
CA SER A 51 -13.38 -0.46 -7.02
C SER A 51 -12.54 0.28 -8.07
N PRO A 52 -13.14 0.85 -9.13
CA PRO A 52 -12.39 1.57 -10.16
C PRO A 52 -11.44 2.64 -9.60
N LYS A 53 -11.85 3.31 -8.51
CA LYS A 53 -11.03 4.29 -7.79
C LYS A 53 -9.79 3.66 -7.16
N VAL A 54 -9.94 2.49 -6.53
CA VAL A 54 -8.82 1.79 -5.89
C VAL A 54 -7.86 1.26 -6.95
N ALA A 55 -8.37 0.65 -8.02
CA ALA A 55 -7.53 0.17 -9.12
C ALA A 55 -6.72 1.30 -9.77
N ALA A 56 -7.34 2.46 -10.03
CA ALA A 56 -6.64 3.63 -10.54
C ALA A 56 -5.55 4.11 -9.57
N MET A 57 -5.86 4.21 -8.28
CA MET A 57 -4.87 4.61 -7.26
C MET A 57 -3.70 3.63 -7.19
N VAL A 58 -3.94 2.31 -7.23
CA VAL A 58 -2.87 1.29 -7.23
C VAL A 58 -1.95 1.43 -8.44
N SER A 59 -2.50 1.73 -9.62
CA SER A 59 -1.69 1.91 -10.84
C SER A 59 -0.71 3.09 -10.78
N HIS A 60 -0.92 4.03 -9.85
CA HIS A 60 -0.04 5.17 -9.62
C HIS A 60 0.94 4.99 -8.45
N ILE A 61 0.88 3.88 -7.70
CA ILE A 61 1.78 3.65 -6.56
C ILE A 61 3.18 3.32 -7.07
N ALA A 62 4.18 4.10 -6.63
CA ALA A 62 5.60 3.82 -6.85
C ALA A 62 6.33 3.46 -5.56
N GLU A 63 5.81 3.87 -4.40
CA GLU A 63 6.40 3.64 -3.07
C GLU A 63 5.30 3.61 -2.01
N PHE A 64 5.54 2.91 -0.90
CA PHE A 64 4.71 3.02 0.30
C PHE A 64 5.53 3.09 1.58
N GLU A 65 4.94 3.72 2.59
CA GLU A 65 5.47 3.84 3.95
C GLU A 65 4.40 3.46 4.97
N TYR A 66 4.81 3.28 6.22
CA TYR A 66 3.87 3.07 7.34
C TYR A 66 4.35 3.72 8.63
N ILE A 67 3.39 3.99 9.52
CA ILE A 67 3.58 4.51 10.86
C ILE A 67 2.85 3.56 11.82
N LEU A 68 3.50 3.23 12.94
CA LEU A 68 2.93 2.42 14.03
C LEU A 68 2.17 3.30 15.03
#